data_AF-A0A979EYR4-F1
#
_entry.id   AF-A0A979EYR4-F1
#
_cell.length_a   1.000
_cell.length_b   1.000
_cell.length_c   1.000
_cell.angle_alpha   90.00
_cell.angle_beta   90.00
_cell.angle_gamma   90.00
#
_symmetry.space_group_name_H-M   'P 1'
#
loop_
_entity.id
_entity.type
_entity.pdbx_description
1 polymer ?
#
loop_
_entity_poly.entity_id
_entity_poly.type
_entity_poly.pdbx_seq_one_letter_code
_entity_poly.pdbx_strand_id
1 'polypeptide(L)'
;MERCPCDLGEVTAYHDESLQSFEVEPRVQLTQKEPKAGEMEDEEMLSSMDPHPFLSLFPLEEFEFPVSIRLQELPLFPQWHLPLKLMAVFLAVAFVYTFLRDVMQPYVSQSKNDFYKIPILVLNKVLPWTSITLLALVYLPGGLAALLQLHRGTKYSSFPVWLENWMGVRKQLGLLAFLLACLHAIYSLSYPMRRSYRYKLLNWAYQQVQEKKENSWVEDDVWRMEIYISLGILGLGILALVAISSLPSVMNTLNWREFQCVQVWCYCSRLCWPCPVSTRDWNAFNMAGKDLGERD
;
A
#
# COMPACT_ATOMS: atom_id res chain seq x y z
N MET A 1 20.21 -56.00 -35.33
CA MET A 1 20.07 -55.23 -34.07
C MET A 1 20.72 -53.88 -34.32
N GLU A 2 20.12 -52.79 -33.81
CA GLU A 2 20.59 -51.40 -33.98
C GLU A 2 20.60 -50.85 -35.43
N ARG A 3 20.87 -49.54 -35.59
CA ARG A 3 20.15 -48.66 -36.53
C ARG A 3 20.92 -47.37 -36.91
N CYS A 4 21.05 -47.09 -38.21
CA CYS A 4 21.40 -45.78 -38.82
C CYS A 4 22.81 -45.21 -38.50
N PRO A 5 23.29 -44.13 -39.18
CA PRO A 5 22.63 -43.29 -40.19
C PRO A 5 23.28 -43.27 -41.58
N CYS A 6 22.65 -42.56 -42.52
CA CYS A 6 23.24 -42.11 -43.79
C CYS A 6 23.06 -40.59 -43.90
N ASP A 7 24.03 -39.92 -44.52
CA ASP A 7 24.05 -38.48 -44.80
C ASP A 7 24.89 -38.25 -46.09
N LEU A 8 24.89 -37.02 -46.63
CA LEU A 8 25.40 -36.55 -47.94
C LEU A 8 24.54 -36.87 -49.18
N GLY A 9 24.41 -35.83 -50.03
CA GLY A 9 23.89 -35.83 -51.40
C GLY A 9 24.05 -34.42 -52.00
N GLU A 10 24.70 -34.29 -53.16
CA GLU A 10 25.28 -33.02 -53.64
C GLU A 10 24.53 -32.40 -54.85
N VAL A 11 24.92 -31.17 -55.24
CA VAL A 11 24.26 -30.25 -56.19
C VAL A 11 24.61 -30.52 -57.66
N THR A 12 23.66 -30.28 -58.59
CA THR A 12 23.82 -29.85 -60.02
C THR A 12 22.43 -29.78 -60.70
N ALA A 13 22.15 -29.12 -61.84
CA ALA A 13 22.55 -27.83 -62.45
C ALA A 13 21.70 -27.59 -63.74
N TYR A 14 21.86 -26.44 -64.44
CA TYR A 14 21.30 -26.05 -65.78
C TYR A 14 19.81 -25.55 -65.79
N HIS A 15 19.46 -24.30 -66.21
CA HIS A 15 19.55 -23.56 -67.52
C HIS A 15 18.29 -23.80 -68.43
N ASP A 16 17.69 -22.84 -69.16
CA ASP A 16 17.86 -21.37 -69.27
C ASP A 16 16.66 -20.67 -70.03
N GLU A 17 16.65 -19.33 -70.07
CA GLU A 17 15.99 -18.39 -71.05
C GLU A 17 14.44 -18.44 -71.23
N SER A 18 13.69 -17.39 -71.62
CA SER A 18 13.80 -15.90 -71.72
C SER A 18 12.35 -15.36 -71.95
N LEU A 19 11.92 -14.13 -72.35
CA LEU A 19 12.51 -12.87 -72.85
C LEU A 19 11.44 -11.71 -72.79
N GLN A 20 11.78 -10.52 -72.22
CA GLN A 20 11.18 -9.17 -72.50
C GLN A 20 9.64 -8.90 -72.37
N SER A 21 9.11 -7.66 -72.37
CA SER A 21 9.49 -6.35 -71.79
C SER A 21 8.32 -5.33 -71.92
N PHE A 22 8.22 -4.31 -71.04
CA PHE A 22 7.76 -2.96 -71.40
C PHE A 22 8.14 -1.91 -70.33
N GLU A 23 7.90 -0.63 -70.63
CA GLU A 23 8.64 0.53 -70.09
C GLU A 23 7.72 1.60 -69.43
N VAL A 24 8.35 2.64 -68.84
CA VAL A 24 7.92 4.05 -68.64
C VAL A 24 8.08 4.56 -67.19
N GLU A 25 8.91 5.61 -67.06
CA GLU A 25 9.10 6.48 -65.90
C GLU A 25 8.82 7.94 -66.34
N PRO A 26 8.36 8.84 -65.44
CA PRO A 26 8.62 10.26 -65.62
C PRO A 26 9.26 10.93 -64.39
N ARG A 27 10.40 11.59 -64.63
CA ARG A 27 11.06 12.51 -63.68
C ARG A 27 10.15 13.67 -63.27
N VAL A 28 10.21 14.06 -62.00
CA VAL A 28 9.86 15.43 -61.57
C VAL A 28 11.14 16.28 -61.60
N GLN A 29 11.10 17.46 -62.25
CA GLN A 29 12.26 18.34 -62.37
C GLN A 29 12.36 19.35 -61.23
N LEU A 30 13.59 19.61 -60.81
CA LEU A 30 13.95 20.75 -59.97
C LEU A 30 13.89 22.04 -60.81
N THR A 31 13.33 23.13 -60.29
CA THR A 31 13.48 24.46 -60.93
C THR A 31 13.55 25.54 -59.87
N GLN A 32 14.71 26.18 -59.78
CA GLN A 32 15.04 27.25 -58.84
C GLN A 32 14.59 28.61 -59.40
N LYS A 33 14.02 29.48 -58.56
CA LYS A 33 13.74 30.88 -58.94
C LYS A 33 13.94 31.83 -57.76
N GLU A 34 14.93 32.71 -57.92
CA GLU A 34 15.32 33.78 -56.99
C GLU A 34 14.37 35.01 -57.09
N PRO A 35 14.43 35.97 -56.14
CA PRO A 35 13.25 36.70 -55.69
C PRO A 35 12.94 38.02 -56.43
N LYS A 36 11.82 38.64 -56.05
CA LYS A 36 11.61 40.09 -56.12
C LYS A 36 11.15 40.61 -54.75
N ALA A 37 11.69 41.77 -54.36
CA ALA A 37 11.31 42.47 -53.14
C ALA A 37 10.05 43.32 -53.35
N GLY A 38 9.28 43.55 -52.28
CA GLY A 38 8.13 44.47 -52.30
C GLY A 38 6.94 44.09 -51.44
N GLU A 39 7.12 43.47 -50.27
CA GLU A 39 6.06 43.22 -49.27
C GLU A 39 6.75 43.03 -47.89
N MET A 40 7.33 44.12 -47.38
CA MET A 40 8.01 44.21 -46.07
C MET A 40 7.38 45.38 -45.31
N GLU A 41 6.33 45.11 -44.53
CA GLU A 41 5.80 46.00 -43.48
C GLU A 41 4.69 45.29 -42.64
N ASP A 42 3.91 44.37 -43.22
CA ASP A 42 2.74 43.76 -42.55
C ASP A 42 3.03 42.62 -41.54
N GLU A 43 4.18 41.94 -41.60
CA GLU A 43 4.52 40.85 -40.65
C GLU A 43 5.13 41.35 -39.32
N GLU A 44 5.60 42.60 -39.24
CA GLU A 44 6.33 43.10 -38.05
C GLU A 44 5.39 43.55 -36.89
N MET A 45 4.06 43.43 -37.06
CA MET A 45 3.07 43.80 -36.04
C MET A 45 2.43 42.59 -35.30
N LEU A 46 2.96 41.38 -35.45
CA LEU A 46 2.49 40.18 -34.71
C LEU A 46 3.52 39.57 -33.73
N SER A 47 4.71 40.16 -33.62
CA SER A 47 5.84 39.63 -32.82
C SER A 47 6.02 40.30 -31.45
N SER A 48 4.95 40.56 -30.69
CA SER A 48 5.05 41.24 -29.38
C SER A 48 4.00 40.85 -28.32
N MET A 49 3.93 39.56 -27.94
CA MET A 49 3.31 39.14 -26.67
C MET A 49 3.97 37.89 -26.08
N ASP A 50 4.86 38.07 -25.11
CA ASP A 50 5.49 37.00 -24.32
C ASP A 50 4.47 36.27 -23.41
N PRO A 51 4.37 34.93 -23.48
CA PRO A 51 3.86 34.11 -22.39
C PRO A 51 5.02 33.75 -21.45
N HIS A 52 4.95 34.18 -20.18
CA HIS A 52 6.03 33.98 -19.21
C HIS A 52 6.52 32.51 -19.10
N PRO A 53 7.83 32.26 -18.88
CA PRO A 53 8.38 30.91 -18.71
C PRO A 53 8.07 30.33 -17.32
N PHE A 54 6.81 29.96 -17.09
CA PHE A 54 6.30 29.46 -15.80
C PHE A 54 5.79 28.01 -15.84
N LEU A 55 6.51 27.13 -16.54
CA LEU A 55 6.44 25.69 -16.31
C LEU A 55 7.73 25.01 -16.82
N SER A 56 8.73 24.90 -15.94
CA SER A 56 9.84 23.95 -16.13
C SER A 56 9.33 22.52 -15.89
N LEU A 57 8.50 22.05 -16.81
CA LEU A 57 8.12 20.64 -16.90
C LEU A 57 9.41 19.82 -17.00
N PHE A 58 9.56 18.82 -16.14
CA PHE A 58 10.75 17.97 -16.11
C PHE A 58 11.04 17.40 -17.51
N PRO A 59 12.27 17.53 -18.05
CA PRO A 59 12.66 16.90 -19.29
C PRO A 59 12.79 15.39 -19.05
N LEU A 60 11.68 14.69 -19.12
CA LEU A 60 11.60 13.23 -19.04
C LEU A 60 11.94 12.66 -20.42
N GLU A 61 13.21 12.78 -20.80
CA GLU A 61 13.79 12.39 -22.08
C GLU A 61 13.96 10.86 -22.19
N GLU A 62 12.89 10.12 -21.86
CA GLU A 62 12.83 8.66 -21.97
C GLU A 62 11.89 8.24 -23.11
N PHE A 63 12.52 8.15 -24.29
CA PHE A 63 12.16 7.33 -25.44
C PHE A 63 10.97 7.78 -26.32
N GLU A 64 11.26 7.79 -27.62
CA GLU A 64 10.28 7.96 -28.70
C GLU A 64 9.29 6.79 -28.71
N PHE A 65 8.04 7.06 -28.33
CA PHE A 65 6.90 6.19 -28.59
C PHE A 65 5.75 7.03 -29.14
N PRO A 66 5.02 6.54 -30.16
CA PRO A 66 3.94 7.29 -30.82
C PRO A 66 2.87 7.70 -29.82
N VAL A 67 2.59 9.01 -29.79
CA VAL A 67 1.73 9.67 -28.79
C VAL A 67 0.31 9.09 -28.76
N SER A 68 -0.20 8.62 -29.91
CA SER A 68 -1.53 8.04 -30.07
C SER A 68 -1.77 6.76 -29.26
N ILE A 69 -0.73 5.98 -28.94
CA ILE A 69 -0.87 4.71 -28.20
C ILE A 69 -0.83 4.94 -26.68
N ARG A 70 -0.13 5.97 -26.20
CA ARG A 70 0.16 6.15 -24.76
C ARG A 70 -1.02 6.63 -23.88
N LEU A 71 -2.15 7.07 -24.45
CA LEU A 71 -3.28 7.59 -23.66
C LEU A 71 -4.46 6.61 -23.51
N GLN A 72 -4.63 5.65 -24.41
CA GLN A 72 -5.84 4.81 -24.45
C GLN A 72 -5.82 3.68 -23.39
N GLU A 73 -4.64 3.14 -23.04
CA GLU A 73 -4.49 1.96 -22.17
C GLU A 73 -3.39 2.12 -21.10
N LEU A 74 -3.34 3.28 -20.42
CA LEU A 74 -2.61 3.38 -19.14
C LEU A 74 -3.48 2.81 -18.00
N PRO A 75 -3.16 1.63 -17.44
CA PRO A 75 -3.94 1.08 -16.33
C PRO A 75 -3.84 1.99 -15.10
N LEU A 76 -4.97 2.28 -14.45
CA LEU A 76 -5.02 3.19 -13.32
C LEU A 76 -4.44 2.54 -12.05
N PHE A 77 -3.19 2.86 -11.72
CA PHE A 77 -2.45 2.34 -10.55
C PHE A 77 -2.26 0.81 -10.53
N PRO A 78 -1.57 0.20 -11.52
CA PRO A 78 -1.49 -1.26 -11.68
C PRO A 78 -0.91 -1.98 -10.46
N GLN A 79 0.11 -1.38 -9.82
CA GLN A 79 0.78 -1.92 -8.63
C GLN A 79 -0.10 -1.87 -7.36
N TRP A 80 -1.19 -1.10 -7.34
CA TRP A 80 -2.05 -0.92 -6.17
C TRP A 80 -3.25 -1.87 -6.15
N HIS A 81 -3.66 -2.44 -7.29
CA HIS A 81 -4.83 -3.32 -7.36
C HIS A 81 -4.74 -4.53 -6.40
N LEU A 82 -3.56 -5.18 -6.30
CA LEU A 82 -3.37 -6.32 -5.40
C LEU A 82 -3.36 -5.89 -3.92
N PRO A 83 -2.57 -4.89 -3.47
CA PRO A 83 -2.66 -4.30 -2.14
C PRO A 83 -4.07 -3.88 -1.71
N LEU A 84 -4.82 -3.18 -2.59
CA LEU A 84 -6.16 -2.69 -2.28
C LEU A 84 -7.19 -3.82 -2.17
N LYS A 85 -7.15 -4.81 -3.07
CA LYS A 85 -8.00 -6.01 -2.97
C LYS A 85 -7.72 -6.78 -1.68
N LEU A 86 -6.44 -6.97 -1.34
CA LEU A 86 -6.02 -7.67 -0.13
C LEU A 86 -6.44 -6.92 1.15
N MET A 87 -6.25 -5.60 1.19
CA MET A 87 -6.75 -4.73 2.26
C MET A 87 -8.28 -4.83 2.41
N ALA A 88 -9.03 -4.76 1.30
CA ALA A 88 -10.48 -4.84 1.31
C ALA A 88 -10.98 -6.20 1.83
N VAL A 89 -10.33 -7.30 1.46
CA VAL A 89 -10.65 -8.65 1.98
C VAL A 89 -10.41 -8.73 3.49
N PHE A 90 -9.27 -8.26 4.00
CA PHE A 90 -9.00 -8.28 5.44
C PHE A 90 -9.95 -7.37 6.23
N LEU A 91 -10.27 -6.17 5.72
CA LEU A 91 -11.29 -5.29 6.30
C LEU A 91 -12.66 -5.98 6.34
N ALA A 92 -13.09 -6.63 5.25
CA ALA A 92 -14.39 -7.29 5.17
C ALA A 92 -14.49 -8.49 6.13
N VAL A 93 -13.46 -9.34 6.19
CA VAL A 93 -13.42 -10.50 7.11
C VAL A 93 -13.45 -10.03 8.57
N ALA A 94 -12.65 -9.03 8.93
CA ALA A 94 -12.63 -8.47 10.28
C ALA A 94 -13.95 -7.77 10.64
N PHE A 95 -14.55 -7.03 9.70
CA PHE A 95 -15.84 -6.36 9.89
C PHE A 95 -16.97 -7.37 10.09
N VAL A 96 -17.08 -8.40 9.25
CA VAL A 96 -18.11 -9.44 9.40
C VAL A 96 -17.93 -10.17 10.74
N TYR A 97 -16.70 -10.55 11.10
CA TYR A 97 -16.42 -11.20 12.39
C TYR A 97 -16.82 -10.31 13.59
N THR A 98 -16.41 -9.05 13.60
CA THR A 98 -16.68 -8.13 14.73
C THR A 98 -18.16 -7.72 14.78
N PHE A 99 -18.82 -7.51 13.64
CA PHE A 99 -20.27 -7.27 13.57
C PHE A 99 -21.08 -8.45 14.13
N LEU A 100 -20.74 -9.68 13.73
CA LEU A 100 -21.37 -10.89 14.25
C LEU A 100 -21.18 -11.02 15.77
N ARG A 101 -19.96 -10.73 16.27
CA ARG A 101 -19.60 -10.85 17.69
C ARG A 101 -20.18 -9.74 18.58
N ASP A 102 -20.04 -8.47 18.19
CA ASP A 102 -20.31 -7.31 19.06
C ASP A 102 -21.74 -6.73 18.91
N VAL A 103 -22.46 -7.12 17.85
CA VAL A 103 -23.80 -6.60 17.52
C VAL A 103 -24.82 -7.73 17.37
N MET A 104 -24.55 -8.74 16.54
CA MET A 104 -25.54 -9.81 16.30
C MET A 104 -25.69 -10.77 17.47
N GLN A 105 -24.59 -11.21 18.12
CA GLN A 105 -24.69 -12.10 19.28
C GLN A 105 -25.46 -11.47 20.46
N PRO A 106 -25.21 -10.19 20.88
CA PRO A 106 -26.02 -9.56 21.93
C PRO A 106 -27.48 -9.33 21.53
N TYR A 107 -27.74 -9.02 20.25
CA TYR A 107 -29.09 -8.85 19.72
C TYR A 107 -29.89 -10.16 19.78
N VAL A 108 -29.32 -11.28 19.30
CA VAL A 108 -29.98 -12.60 19.32
C VAL A 108 -30.06 -13.18 20.73
N SER A 109 -29.02 -13.03 21.55
CA SER A 109 -28.93 -13.68 22.87
C SER A 109 -29.58 -12.91 24.01
N GLN A 110 -29.74 -11.58 23.90
CA GLN A 110 -30.22 -10.73 24.99
C GLN A 110 -31.27 -9.70 24.54
N SER A 111 -31.68 -9.67 23.26
CA SER A 111 -32.56 -8.66 22.65
C SER A 111 -32.08 -7.19 22.77
N LYS A 112 -30.80 -6.97 23.10
CA LYS A 112 -30.23 -5.62 23.31
C LYS A 112 -29.86 -4.97 21.97
N ASN A 113 -30.45 -3.81 21.68
CA ASN A 113 -30.28 -3.06 20.43
C ASN A 113 -28.98 -2.22 20.39
N ASP A 114 -27.84 -2.89 20.24
CA ASP A 114 -26.51 -2.28 20.29
C ASP A 114 -25.97 -1.74 18.92
N PHE A 115 -26.83 -1.53 17.93
CA PHE A 115 -26.45 -1.10 16.57
C PHE A 115 -25.66 0.23 16.51
N TYR A 116 -25.80 1.12 17.49
CA TYR A 116 -24.99 2.35 17.59
C TYR A 116 -23.48 2.08 17.76
N LYS A 117 -23.07 0.84 18.05
CA LYS A 117 -21.66 0.45 18.11
C LYS A 117 -20.99 0.44 16.72
N ILE A 118 -21.75 0.19 15.65
CA ILE A 118 -21.21 -0.07 14.30
C ILE A 118 -20.29 1.07 13.79
N PRO A 119 -20.70 2.35 13.81
CA PRO A 119 -19.94 3.39 13.10
C PRO A 119 -18.61 3.78 13.76
N ILE A 120 -18.38 3.41 15.04
CA ILE A 120 -17.18 3.82 15.78
C ILE A 120 -16.49 2.64 16.48
N LEU A 121 -17.21 1.83 17.26
CA LEU A 121 -16.58 0.77 18.05
C LEU A 121 -16.17 -0.41 17.17
N VAL A 122 -17.02 -0.84 16.23
CA VAL A 122 -16.69 -1.93 15.30
C VAL A 122 -15.52 -1.51 14.40
N LEU A 123 -15.58 -0.32 13.80
CA LEU A 123 -14.45 0.20 13.01
C LEU A 123 -13.16 0.32 13.83
N ASN A 124 -13.20 0.82 15.07
CA ASN A 124 -11.97 0.93 15.87
C ASN A 124 -11.40 -0.41 16.36
N LYS A 125 -12.10 -1.55 16.17
CA LYS A 125 -11.52 -2.90 16.28
C LYS A 125 -10.96 -3.40 14.94
N VAL A 126 -11.66 -3.14 13.84
CA VAL A 126 -11.30 -3.58 12.48
C VAL A 126 -10.05 -2.90 11.94
N LEU A 127 -9.94 -1.58 12.14
CA LEU A 127 -8.83 -0.76 11.65
C LEU A 127 -7.45 -1.23 12.19
N PRO A 128 -7.21 -1.35 13.52
CA PRO A 128 -5.92 -1.80 14.04
C PRO A 128 -5.61 -3.26 13.67
N TRP A 129 -6.60 -4.16 13.73
CA TRP A 129 -6.40 -5.56 13.37
C TRP A 129 -5.96 -5.72 11.91
N THR A 130 -6.55 -4.93 11.01
CA THR A 130 -6.16 -4.92 9.60
C THR A 130 -4.80 -4.26 9.41
N SER A 131 -4.54 -3.12 10.06
CA SER A 131 -3.23 -2.43 10.01
C SER A 131 -2.08 -3.36 10.41
N ILE A 132 -2.17 -4.03 11.57
CA ILE A 132 -1.10 -4.94 12.03
C ILE A 132 -0.97 -6.19 11.14
N THR A 133 -2.07 -6.68 10.56
CA THR A 133 -2.06 -7.77 9.56
C THR A 133 -1.32 -7.35 8.30
N LEU A 134 -1.62 -6.18 7.72
CA LEU A 134 -0.91 -5.64 6.56
C LEU A 134 0.58 -5.41 6.88
N LEU A 135 0.89 -4.84 8.04
CA LEU A 135 2.27 -4.62 8.49
C LEU A 135 3.04 -5.94 8.65
N ALA A 136 2.41 -6.99 9.17
CA ALA A 136 3.00 -8.33 9.17
C ALA A 136 3.30 -8.84 7.76
N LEU A 137 2.40 -8.63 6.79
CA LEU A 137 2.58 -9.02 5.39
C LEU A 137 3.63 -8.19 4.63
N VAL A 138 4.04 -7.01 5.12
CA VAL A 138 5.20 -6.26 4.58
C VAL A 138 6.51 -6.98 4.90
N TYR A 139 6.66 -7.46 6.14
CA TYR A 139 7.92 -8.02 6.64
C TYR A 139 8.05 -9.53 6.42
N LEU A 140 6.94 -10.29 6.51
CA LEU A 140 6.91 -11.74 6.33
C LEU A 140 7.64 -12.29 5.08
N PRO A 141 7.52 -11.71 3.86
CA PRO A 141 8.25 -12.22 2.70
C PRO A 141 9.78 -12.08 2.83
N GLY A 142 10.28 -11.11 3.62
CA GLY A 142 11.71 -10.99 3.92
C GLY A 142 12.22 -12.14 4.80
N GLY A 143 11.44 -12.52 5.82
CA GLY A 143 11.73 -13.71 6.64
C GLY A 143 11.68 -15.01 5.82
N LEU A 144 10.67 -15.17 4.96
CA LEU A 144 10.56 -16.31 4.06
C LEU A 144 11.72 -16.38 3.05
N ALA A 145 12.15 -15.24 2.50
CA ALA A 145 13.30 -15.16 1.61
C ALA A 145 14.60 -15.60 2.30
N ALA A 146 14.84 -15.17 3.54
CA ALA A 146 16.01 -15.58 4.32
C ALA A 146 15.99 -17.09 4.64
N LEU A 147 14.85 -17.64 5.05
CA LEU A 147 14.68 -19.09 5.27
C LEU A 147 14.91 -19.89 3.99
N LEU A 148 14.42 -19.42 2.84
CA LEU A 148 14.61 -20.06 1.54
C LEU A 148 16.09 -20.04 1.10
N GLN A 149 16.79 -18.92 1.31
CA GLN A 149 18.23 -18.80 1.03
C GLN A 149 19.05 -19.75 1.93
N LEU A 150 18.72 -19.85 3.22
CA LEU A 150 19.37 -20.76 4.15
C LEU A 150 19.13 -22.23 3.78
N HIS A 151 17.89 -22.61 3.48
CA HIS A 151 17.54 -23.96 3.03
C HIS A 151 18.22 -24.35 1.71
N ARG A 152 18.44 -23.39 0.80
CA ARG A 152 19.14 -23.63 -0.48
C ARG A 152 20.67 -23.54 -0.36
N GLY A 153 21.21 -23.08 0.76
CA GLY A 153 22.65 -22.85 0.95
C GLY A 153 23.26 -21.79 0.04
N THR A 154 22.46 -21.01 -0.71
CA THR A 154 22.96 -20.03 -1.69
C THR A 154 22.04 -18.81 -1.83
N LYS A 155 22.65 -17.62 -1.92
CA LYS A 155 21.97 -16.36 -2.21
C LYS A 155 21.67 -16.13 -3.69
N TYR A 156 22.25 -16.93 -4.59
CA TYR A 156 22.22 -16.72 -6.04
C TYR A 156 21.07 -17.47 -6.75
N SER A 157 20.21 -18.16 -6.00
CA SER A 157 19.09 -18.92 -6.55
C SER A 157 17.83 -18.05 -6.61
N SER A 158 17.24 -17.89 -7.81
CA SER A 158 16.05 -17.07 -8.05
C SER A 158 14.87 -17.45 -7.14
N PHE A 159 14.17 -16.44 -6.64
CA PHE A 159 12.95 -16.64 -5.87
C PHE A 159 11.82 -17.21 -6.75
N PRO A 160 10.85 -17.94 -6.18
CA PRO A 160 9.64 -18.29 -6.92
C PRO A 160 8.82 -17.02 -7.20
N VAL A 161 8.22 -16.93 -8.39
CA VAL A 161 7.54 -15.73 -8.92
C VAL A 161 6.50 -15.13 -7.95
N TRP A 162 5.80 -15.95 -7.17
CA TRP A 162 4.84 -15.46 -6.17
C TRP A 162 5.49 -14.66 -5.03
N LEU A 163 6.72 -15.02 -4.63
CA LEU A 163 7.46 -14.33 -3.56
C LEU A 163 8.10 -13.04 -4.09
N GLU A 164 8.56 -13.05 -5.33
CA GLU A 164 9.07 -11.87 -6.03
C GLU A 164 7.97 -10.81 -6.20
N ASN A 165 6.80 -11.20 -6.72
CA ASN A 165 5.62 -10.33 -6.83
C ASN A 165 5.18 -9.77 -5.46
N TRP A 166 5.21 -10.58 -4.40
CA TRP A 166 4.91 -10.13 -3.04
C TRP A 166 5.97 -9.14 -2.52
N MET A 167 7.26 -9.39 -2.74
CA MET A 167 8.32 -8.45 -2.38
C MET A 167 8.21 -7.11 -3.11
N GLY A 168 7.68 -7.09 -4.34
CA GLY A 168 7.42 -5.88 -5.11
C GLY A 168 6.32 -4.98 -4.53
N VAL A 169 5.27 -5.56 -3.93
CA VAL A 169 4.11 -4.78 -3.40
C VAL A 169 4.26 -4.31 -1.94
N ARG A 170 5.42 -4.55 -1.31
CA ARG A 170 5.67 -4.22 0.12
C ARG A 170 5.48 -2.73 0.44
N LYS A 171 5.85 -1.82 -0.46
CA LYS A 171 5.73 -0.36 -0.25
C LYS A 171 4.27 0.07 -0.12
N GLN A 172 3.43 -0.45 -1.01
CA GLN A 172 2.00 -0.18 -1.07
C GLN A 172 1.30 -0.79 0.15
N LEU A 173 1.63 -2.04 0.53
CA LEU A 173 1.10 -2.66 1.75
C LEU A 173 1.47 -1.87 3.02
N GLY A 174 2.70 -1.36 3.12
CA GLY A 174 3.14 -0.54 4.25
C GLY A 174 2.42 0.81 4.35
N LEU A 175 2.19 1.47 3.21
CA LEU A 175 1.41 2.72 3.16
C LEU A 175 -0.06 2.52 3.53
N LEU A 176 -0.69 1.41 3.11
CA LEU A 176 -2.05 1.06 3.51
C LEU A 176 -2.13 0.68 5.00
N ALA A 177 -1.12 -0.01 5.54
CA ALA A 177 -1.02 -0.30 6.96
C ALA A 177 -0.91 0.99 7.81
N PHE A 178 -0.08 1.95 7.38
CA PHE A 178 0.06 3.26 8.02
C PHE A 178 -1.23 4.09 7.95
N LEU A 179 -1.91 4.14 6.80
CA LEU A 179 -3.20 4.83 6.66
C LEU A 179 -4.24 4.28 7.65
N LEU A 180 -4.32 2.95 7.80
CA LEU A 180 -5.20 2.32 8.77
C LEU A 180 -4.78 2.57 10.23
N ALA A 181 -3.48 2.72 10.52
CA ALA A 181 -2.99 3.10 11.84
C ALA A 181 -3.37 4.55 12.19
N CYS A 182 -3.21 5.49 11.25
CA CYS A 182 -3.66 6.88 11.42
C CYS A 182 -5.17 6.98 11.64
N LEU A 183 -5.97 6.22 10.87
CA LEU A 183 -7.42 6.15 11.08
C LEU A 183 -7.74 5.57 12.47
N HIS A 184 -7.12 4.46 12.88
CA HIS A 184 -7.30 3.90 14.22
C HIS A 184 -6.95 4.90 15.34
N ALA A 185 -5.88 5.68 15.18
CA ALA A 185 -5.51 6.72 16.15
C ALA A 185 -6.60 7.81 16.26
N ILE A 186 -7.11 8.31 15.12
CA ILE A 186 -8.20 9.31 15.09
C ILE A 186 -9.49 8.75 15.72
N TYR A 187 -9.88 7.52 15.38
CA TYR A 187 -11.05 6.85 15.96
C TYR A 187 -10.89 6.62 17.47
N SER A 188 -9.69 6.31 17.94
CA SER A 188 -9.38 6.14 19.37
C SER A 188 -9.40 7.47 20.14
N LEU A 189 -8.82 8.54 19.58
CA LEU A 189 -8.89 9.89 20.17
C LEU A 189 -10.33 10.44 20.20
N SER A 190 -11.21 9.99 19.30
CA SER A 190 -12.64 10.36 19.30
C SER A 190 -13.47 9.73 20.44
N TYR A 191 -12.93 8.72 21.15
CA TYR A 191 -13.69 7.92 22.11
C TYR A 191 -14.34 8.73 23.26
N PRO A 192 -13.65 9.66 23.97
CA PRO A 192 -14.26 10.52 24.99
C PRO A 192 -15.23 11.59 24.44
N MET A 193 -15.15 11.91 23.15
CA MET A 193 -16.08 12.86 22.50
C MET A 193 -17.48 12.25 22.33
N ARG A 194 -17.59 10.91 22.28
CA ARG A 194 -18.81 10.18 21.96
C ARG A 194 -19.87 10.30 23.08
N ARG A 195 -21.10 10.73 22.74
CA ARG A 195 -22.22 10.86 23.70
C ARG A 195 -22.49 9.57 24.50
N SER A 196 -22.45 8.39 23.86
CA SER A 196 -22.65 7.11 24.56
C SER A 196 -21.52 6.72 25.52
N TYR A 197 -20.32 7.29 25.40
CA TYR A 197 -19.30 7.16 26.44
C TYR A 197 -19.65 8.03 27.66
N ARG A 198 -20.08 9.28 27.43
CA ARG A 198 -20.49 10.20 28.50
C ARG A 198 -21.67 9.67 29.33
N TYR A 199 -22.67 9.06 28.68
CA TYR A 199 -23.79 8.43 29.40
C TYR A 199 -23.33 7.22 30.23
N LYS A 200 -22.41 6.38 29.72
CA LYS A 200 -21.85 5.28 30.53
C LYS A 200 -21.04 5.79 31.73
N LEU A 201 -20.21 6.81 31.55
CA LEU A 201 -19.45 7.45 32.62
C LEU A 201 -20.37 8.01 33.73
N LEU A 202 -21.48 8.64 33.35
CA LEU A 202 -22.47 9.14 34.32
C LEU A 202 -23.18 8.00 35.07
N ASN A 203 -23.52 6.91 34.38
CA ASN A 203 -24.13 5.74 35.01
C ASN A 203 -23.16 5.07 36.01
N TRP A 204 -21.87 4.91 35.67
CA TRP A 204 -20.87 4.36 36.59
C TRP A 204 -20.64 5.26 37.81
N ALA A 205 -20.60 6.59 37.63
CA ALA A 205 -20.50 7.52 38.75
C ALA A 205 -21.72 7.43 39.67
N TYR A 206 -22.92 7.25 39.11
CA TYR A 206 -24.16 7.05 39.88
C TYR A 206 -24.15 5.71 40.64
N GLN A 207 -23.75 4.62 40.00
CA GLN A 207 -23.58 3.30 40.63
C GLN A 207 -22.53 3.35 41.76
N GLN A 208 -21.37 3.98 41.54
CA GLN A 208 -20.32 4.15 42.55
C GLN A 208 -20.84 4.87 43.82
N VAL A 209 -21.69 5.89 43.65
CA VAL A 209 -22.33 6.61 44.77
C VAL A 209 -23.38 5.75 45.48
N GLN A 210 -24.16 4.93 44.76
CA GLN A 210 -25.09 3.97 45.37
C GLN A 210 -24.34 2.89 46.18
N GLU A 211 -23.22 2.39 45.66
CA GLU A 211 -22.31 1.45 46.35
C GLU A 211 -21.54 2.09 47.53
N LYS A 212 -21.62 3.43 47.70
CA LYS A 212 -20.84 4.22 48.68
C LYS A 212 -19.32 4.03 48.55
N LYS A 213 -18.83 3.75 47.34
CA LYS A 213 -17.42 3.47 47.08
C LYS A 213 -16.65 4.78 46.86
N GLU A 214 -15.94 5.25 47.88
CA GLU A 214 -15.23 6.54 47.87
C GLU A 214 -14.18 6.65 46.75
N ASN A 215 -13.37 5.59 46.54
CA ASN A 215 -12.31 5.56 45.54
C ASN A 215 -12.52 4.43 44.52
N SER A 216 -12.47 4.76 43.23
CA SER A 216 -12.58 3.83 42.10
C SER A 216 -11.26 3.53 41.39
N TRP A 217 -10.13 4.08 41.87
CA TRP A 217 -8.78 3.85 41.34
C TRP A 217 -8.37 2.36 41.39
N VAL A 218 -7.77 1.88 40.30
CA VAL A 218 -7.18 0.54 40.18
C VAL A 218 -5.81 0.68 39.50
N GLU A 219 -4.75 0.51 40.30
CA GLU A 219 -3.35 0.75 39.90
C GLU A 219 -2.97 -0.02 38.63
N ASP A 220 -3.26 -1.33 38.60
CA ASP A 220 -2.99 -2.22 37.47
C ASP A 220 -3.62 -1.74 36.14
N ASP A 221 -4.83 -1.22 36.18
CA ASP A 221 -5.57 -0.79 34.97
C ASP A 221 -5.04 0.55 34.45
N VAL A 222 -4.64 1.45 35.35
CA VAL A 222 -3.97 2.71 35.00
C VAL A 222 -2.63 2.42 34.32
N TRP A 223 -1.75 1.61 34.93
CA TRP A 223 -0.45 1.28 34.32
C TRP A 223 -0.60 0.60 32.96
N ARG A 224 -1.56 -0.33 32.80
CA ARG A 224 -1.87 -0.93 31.50
C ARG A 224 -2.23 0.13 30.47
N MET A 225 -3.17 1.02 30.78
CA MET A 225 -3.67 2.02 29.83
C MET A 225 -2.57 3.01 29.43
N GLU A 226 -1.83 3.57 30.38
CA GLU A 226 -0.77 4.55 30.11
C GLU A 226 0.39 3.95 29.29
N ILE A 227 0.77 2.70 29.58
CA ILE A 227 1.79 1.98 28.79
C ILE A 227 1.28 1.69 27.38
N TYR A 228 0.05 1.19 27.21
CA TYR A 228 -0.49 0.90 25.87
C TYR A 228 -0.68 2.16 25.01
N ILE A 229 -1.13 3.28 25.59
CA ILE A 229 -1.20 4.57 24.88
C ILE A 229 0.19 5.02 24.44
N SER A 230 1.16 5.02 25.36
CA SER A 230 2.54 5.47 25.10
C SER A 230 3.20 4.65 23.99
N LEU A 231 3.09 3.32 24.04
CA LEU A 231 3.60 2.43 23.00
C LEU A 231 2.89 2.62 21.65
N GLY A 232 1.57 2.87 21.67
CA GLY A 232 0.79 3.19 20.46
C GLY A 232 1.26 4.47 19.77
N ILE A 233 1.52 5.53 20.54
CA ILE A 233 2.04 6.81 20.03
C ILE A 233 3.46 6.62 19.45
N LEU A 234 4.35 5.95 20.17
CA LEU A 234 5.72 5.67 19.70
C LEU A 234 5.71 4.80 18.42
N GLY A 235 4.88 3.75 18.38
CA GLY A 235 4.72 2.89 17.21
C GLY A 235 4.19 3.64 15.99
N LEU A 236 3.20 4.52 16.17
CA LEU A 236 2.67 5.37 15.10
C LEU A 236 3.72 6.37 14.60
N GLY A 237 4.53 6.95 15.50
CA GLY A 237 5.65 7.82 15.13
C GLY A 237 6.71 7.11 14.29
N ILE A 238 7.08 5.88 14.66
CA ILE A 238 8.00 5.05 13.87
C ILE A 238 7.40 4.73 12.49
N LEU A 239 6.12 4.35 12.41
CA LEU A 239 5.45 4.11 11.13
C LEU A 239 5.37 5.38 10.26
N ALA A 240 5.21 6.56 10.86
CA ALA A 240 5.26 7.83 10.12
C ALA A 240 6.64 8.10 9.50
N LEU A 241 7.74 7.80 10.20
CA LEU A 241 9.09 7.90 9.64
C LEU A 241 9.31 6.94 8.47
N VAL A 242 8.77 5.71 8.54
CA VAL A 242 8.78 4.75 7.41
C VAL A 242 7.94 5.25 6.24
N ALA A 243 6.77 5.85 6.50
CA ALA A 243 5.92 6.43 5.45
C ALA A 243 6.60 7.61 4.75
N ILE A 244 7.19 8.55 5.50
CA ILE A 244 7.89 9.73 4.99
C ILE A 244 9.13 9.33 4.17
N SER A 245 9.96 8.41 4.68
CA SER A 245 11.14 7.89 3.94
C SER A 245 10.78 7.07 2.70
N SER A 246 9.51 6.67 2.53
CA SER A 246 9.03 6.03 1.31
C SER A 246 8.67 7.03 0.18
N LEU A 247 8.60 8.34 0.46
CA LEU A 247 8.39 9.37 -0.56
C LEU A 247 9.61 9.45 -1.48
N PRO A 248 9.45 9.54 -2.82
CA PRO A 248 10.59 9.53 -3.75
C PRO A 248 11.54 10.72 -3.52
N SER A 249 11.02 11.88 -3.11
CA SER A 249 11.82 13.05 -2.76
C SER A 249 12.77 12.83 -1.57
N VAL A 250 12.39 12.01 -0.59
CA VAL A 250 13.22 11.67 0.58
C VAL A 250 14.10 10.47 0.28
N MET A 251 13.56 9.46 -0.41
CA MET A 251 14.27 8.26 -0.83
C MET A 251 15.47 8.59 -1.72
N ASN A 252 15.36 9.59 -2.60
CA ASN A 252 16.44 10.00 -3.50
C ASN A 252 17.53 10.86 -2.82
N THR A 253 17.31 11.35 -1.59
CA THR A 253 18.33 12.09 -0.82
C THR A 253 19.08 11.23 0.20
N LEU A 254 18.59 10.02 0.49
CA LEU A 254 19.19 9.10 1.48
C LEU A 254 20.14 8.11 0.80
N ASN A 255 21.27 7.83 1.45
CA ASN A 255 22.16 6.75 1.06
C ASN A 255 21.46 5.39 1.31
N TRP A 256 21.75 4.37 0.50
CA TRP A 256 21.18 3.02 0.64
C TRP A 256 21.34 2.45 2.07
N ARG A 257 22.46 2.75 2.74
CA ARG A 257 22.67 2.35 4.15
C ARG A 257 21.71 3.03 5.13
N GLU A 258 21.38 4.30 4.91
CA GLU A 258 20.47 5.08 5.76
C GLU A 258 19.02 4.65 5.51
N PHE A 259 18.64 4.47 4.24
CA PHE A 259 17.34 3.93 3.84
C PHE A 259 17.10 2.53 4.41
N GLN A 260 18.09 1.63 4.33
CA GLN A 260 18.03 0.32 4.99
C GLN A 260 17.97 0.45 6.52
N CYS A 261 18.69 1.40 7.13
CA CYS A 261 18.60 1.65 8.57
C CYS A 261 17.16 1.96 9.00
N VAL A 262 16.48 2.91 8.32
CA VAL A 262 15.09 3.30 8.63
C VAL A 262 14.11 2.14 8.41
N GLN A 263 14.24 1.38 7.31
CA GLN A 263 13.32 0.27 7.02
C GLN A 263 13.55 -0.98 7.88
N VAL A 264 14.79 -1.23 8.33
CA VAL A 264 15.17 -2.43 9.10
C VAL A 264 15.18 -2.20 10.61
N TRP A 265 15.28 -0.96 11.11
CA TRP A 265 15.10 -0.67 12.55
C TRP A 265 13.75 -1.16 13.08
N CYS A 266 12.70 -1.05 12.27
CA CYS A 266 11.36 -1.56 12.56
C CYS A 266 11.31 -3.08 12.75
N TYR A 267 12.27 -3.82 12.20
CA TYR A 267 12.45 -5.26 12.43
C TYR A 267 13.06 -5.52 13.82
N CYS A 268 14.03 -4.71 14.25
CA CYS A 268 14.63 -4.79 15.59
C CYS A 268 13.62 -4.41 16.69
N SER A 269 12.70 -3.47 16.44
CA SER A 269 11.58 -3.16 17.34
C SER A 269 10.70 -4.39 17.66
N ARG A 270 10.70 -5.40 16.78
CA ARG A 270 9.95 -6.66 16.94
C ARG A 270 10.77 -7.80 17.56
N LEU A 271 12.10 -7.65 17.65
CA LEU A 271 13.02 -8.63 18.27
C LEU A 271 13.47 -8.21 19.68
N CYS A 272 13.49 -6.90 19.97
CA CYS A 272 13.82 -6.37 21.30
C CYS A 272 12.61 -6.33 22.26
N TRP A 273 11.43 -6.75 21.80
CA TRP A 273 10.24 -6.90 22.66
C TRP A 273 10.13 -8.35 23.15
N PRO A 274 10.51 -8.68 24.40
CA PRO A 274 10.14 -9.98 24.98
C PRO A 274 8.62 -10.08 25.01
N CYS A 275 8.05 -11.21 24.62
CA CYS A 275 6.61 -11.35 24.42
C CYS A 275 5.90 -11.86 25.69
N PRO A 276 5.11 -11.02 26.41
CA PRO A 276 4.04 -11.47 27.29
C PRO A 276 2.68 -11.57 26.59
N VAL A 277 2.59 -11.26 25.29
CA VAL A 277 1.37 -11.34 24.45
C VAL A 277 1.07 -12.80 24.07
N SER A 278 1.05 -13.67 25.09
CA SER A 278 0.72 -15.08 24.98
C SER A 278 -0.63 -15.33 25.65
N THR A 279 -1.65 -15.57 24.83
CA THR A 279 -2.99 -16.08 25.18
C THR A 279 -3.90 -15.23 26.09
N ARG A 280 -3.41 -14.29 26.92
CA ARG A 280 -4.27 -13.49 27.81
C ARG A 280 -4.94 -12.28 27.14
N ASP A 281 -4.29 -11.63 26.17
CA ASP A 281 -4.77 -10.33 25.67
C ASP A 281 -6.00 -10.38 24.74
N TRP A 282 -6.32 -11.56 24.20
CA TRP A 282 -7.61 -11.77 23.53
C TRP A 282 -8.79 -11.60 24.51
N ASN A 283 -8.59 -11.89 25.79
CA ASN A 283 -9.55 -11.55 26.83
C ASN A 283 -9.45 -10.07 27.20
N ALA A 284 -8.25 -9.47 27.32
CA ALA A 284 -8.11 -8.04 27.65
C ALA A 284 -8.82 -7.11 26.65
N PHE A 285 -8.66 -7.33 25.34
CA PHE A 285 -9.35 -6.55 24.31
C PHE A 285 -10.87 -6.82 24.22
N ASN A 286 -11.33 -7.91 24.85
CA ASN A 286 -12.76 -8.14 25.11
C ASN A 286 -13.21 -7.55 26.46
N MET A 287 -12.36 -7.48 27.48
CA MET A 287 -12.67 -7.01 28.83
C MET A 287 -12.80 -5.48 28.88
N ALA A 288 -11.98 -4.74 28.12
CA ALA A 288 -12.26 -3.34 27.78
C ALA A 288 -13.62 -3.10 27.05
N GLY A 289 -14.31 -4.17 26.64
CA GLY A 289 -15.71 -4.15 26.19
C GLY A 289 -16.71 -4.76 27.18
N LYS A 290 -16.34 -5.83 27.91
CA LYS A 290 -17.17 -6.57 28.88
C LYS A 290 -17.26 -5.89 30.23
N ASP A 291 -16.17 -5.35 30.80
CA ASP A 291 -16.24 -4.59 32.07
C ASP A 291 -17.07 -3.29 31.93
N LEU A 292 -17.31 -2.88 30.67
CA LEU A 292 -18.19 -1.78 30.30
C LEU A 292 -19.61 -2.25 29.88
N GLY A 293 -19.99 -3.52 30.08
CA GLY A 293 -21.23 -4.12 29.57
C GLY A 293 -21.74 -5.40 30.23
N GLU A 294 -21.02 -5.98 31.19
CA GLU A 294 -21.36 -7.17 31.98
C GLU A 294 -21.02 -6.90 33.46
N ARG A 295 -21.79 -5.99 34.06
CA ARG A 295 -21.93 -5.90 35.53
C ARG A 295 -23.39 -5.71 35.96
N ASP A 296 -24.30 -6.16 35.09
CA ASP A 296 -25.74 -6.40 35.26
C ASP A 296 -26.03 -7.81 34.71
#